data_AF-A0A135VU28-F1
#
_entry.id   AF-A0A135VU28-F1
#
_cell.length_a   1.000
_cell.length_b   1.000
_cell.length_c   1.000
_cell.angle_alpha   90.00
_cell.angle_beta   90.00
_cell.angle_gamma   90.00
#
_symmetry.space_group_name_H-M   'P 1'
#
loop_
_entity.id
_entity.type
_entity.pdbx_description
1 polymer ?
#
loop_
_entity_poly.entity_id
_entity_poly.type
_entity_poly.pdbx_seq_one_letter_code
_entity_poly.pdbx_strand_id
1 'polypeptide(L)'
;MIRRKKMAKLVAREKMMQEQKEQKIKTEVERAKLLQRFLAPDAITYLSILKKNEPHIGKRVEDILLYLIVYRGLRQTITQLDIRYVERQVKGEGPTIRVQRDGETSDFGSYVREAIRESSNDSNKD
;
A
#
# COMPACT_ATOMS: atom_id res chain seq x y z
N MET A 1 47.90 -25.55 8.39
CA MET A 1 46.59 -25.51 9.08
C MET A 1 45.72 -24.27 8.74
N ILE A 2 46.32 -23.09 8.51
CA ILE A 2 45.59 -21.82 8.21
C ILE A 2 44.83 -21.85 6.87
N ARG A 3 45.42 -22.40 5.80
CA ARG A 3 44.77 -22.51 4.48
C ARG A 3 43.47 -23.33 4.50
N ARG A 4 43.45 -24.44 5.25
CA ARG A 4 42.26 -25.31 5.39
C ARG A 4 41.13 -24.60 6.16
N LYS A 5 41.45 -23.85 7.23
CA LYS A 5 40.48 -23.02 7.96
C LYS A 5 39.92 -21.88 7.09
N LYS A 6 40.77 -21.23 6.28
CA LYS A 6 40.35 -20.17 5.35
C LYS A 6 39.43 -20.70 4.25
N MET A 7 39.77 -21.85 3.66
CA MET A 7 38.90 -22.53 2.68
C MET A 7 37.56 -22.94 3.28
N ALA A 8 37.54 -23.53 4.49
CA ALA A 8 36.29 -23.89 5.17
C ALA A 8 35.38 -22.67 5.42
N LYS A 9 35.96 -21.52 5.79
CA LYS A 9 35.22 -20.27 5.99
C LYS A 9 34.65 -19.71 4.67
N LEU A 10 35.39 -19.83 3.56
CA LEU A 10 34.91 -19.41 2.24
C LEU A 10 33.75 -20.28 1.77
N VAL A 11 33.89 -21.61 1.84
CA VAL A 11 32.83 -22.57 1.47
C VAL A 11 31.58 -22.37 2.33
N ALA A 12 31.73 -22.17 3.65
CA ALA A 12 30.60 -21.88 4.53
C ALA A 12 29.89 -20.57 4.14
N ARG A 13 30.64 -19.52 3.80
CA ARG A 13 30.07 -18.23 3.36
C ARG A 13 29.34 -18.36 2.02
N GLU A 14 29.91 -19.09 1.07
CA GLU A 14 29.28 -19.38 -0.22
C GLU A 14 27.98 -20.16 -0.04
N LYS A 15 28.01 -21.21 0.79
CA LYS A 15 26.82 -22.01 1.10
C LYS A 15 25.72 -21.16 1.75
N MET A 16 26.05 -20.32 2.73
CA MET A 16 25.08 -19.40 3.34
C MET A 16 24.50 -18.40 2.32
N MET A 17 25.32 -17.85 1.43
CA MET A 17 24.83 -16.94 0.39
C MET A 17 23.90 -17.65 -0.59
N GLN A 18 24.21 -18.89 -0.95
CA GLN A 18 23.38 -19.70 -1.84
C GLN A 18 22.04 -20.05 -1.19
N GLU A 19 22.05 -20.52 0.06
CA GLU A 19 20.83 -20.81 0.84
C GLU A 19 19.94 -19.57 0.99
N GLN A 20 20.54 -18.40 1.25
CA GLN A 20 19.79 -17.15 1.33
C GLN A 20 19.15 -16.76 0.00
N LYS A 21 19.83 -16.97 -1.13
CA LYS A 21 19.26 -16.72 -2.46
C LYS A 21 18.09 -17.64 -2.73
N GLU A 22 18.25 -18.93 -2.46
CA GLU A 22 17.19 -19.93 -2.65
C GLU A 22 15.98 -19.65 -1.76
N GLN A 23 16.19 -19.29 -0.49
CA GLN A 23 15.12 -18.91 0.41
C GLN A 23 14.38 -17.65 -0.06
N LYS A 24 15.10 -16.64 -0.56
CA LYS A 24 14.48 -15.43 -1.12
C LYS A 24 13.60 -15.76 -2.31
N ILE A 25 14.10 -16.54 -3.27
CA ILE A 25 13.34 -16.95 -4.45
C ILE A 25 12.06 -17.71 -4.04
N LYS A 26 12.18 -18.68 -3.12
CA LYS A 26 11.00 -19.41 -2.61
C LYS A 26 9.99 -18.48 -1.96
N THR A 27 10.46 -17.53 -1.15
CA THR A 27 9.61 -16.56 -0.46
C THR A 27 8.89 -15.65 -1.45
N GLU A 28 9.58 -15.16 -2.48
CA GLU A 28 8.99 -14.32 -3.53
C GLU A 28 7.92 -15.05 -4.33
N VAL A 29 8.16 -16.32 -4.67
CA VAL A 29 7.17 -17.16 -5.35
C VAL A 29 5.91 -17.34 -4.49
N GLU A 30 6.07 -17.65 -3.20
CA GLU A 30 4.91 -17.81 -2.31
C GLU A 30 4.15 -16.50 -2.09
N ARG A 31 4.86 -15.37 -1.98
CA ARG A 31 4.23 -14.04 -1.92
C ARG A 31 3.40 -13.76 -3.17
N ALA A 32 3.95 -14.03 -4.36
CA ALA A 32 3.25 -13.84 -5.62
C ALA A 32 1.97 -14.69 -5.71
N LYS A 33 2.05 -15.97 -5.28
CA LYS A 33 0.88 -16.86 -5.23
C LYS A 33 -0.20 -16.34 -4.29
N LEU A 34 0.18 -15.86 -3.10
CA LEU A 34 -0.77 -15.28 -2.15
C LEU A 34 -1.46 -14.05 -2.74
N LEU A 35 -0.70 -13.13 -3.33
CA LEU A 35 -1.28 -11.95 -3.95
C LEU A 35 -2.23 -12.32 -5.10
N GLN A 36 -1.82 -13.24 -5.97
CA GLN A 36 -2.65 -13.70 -7.08
C GLN A 36 -3.96 -14.38 -6.62
N ARG A 37 -3.94 -15.05 -5.47
CA ARG A 37 -5.12 -15.72 -4.90
C ARG A 37 -6.10 -14.74 -4.26
N PHE A 38 -5.61 -13.71 -3.60
CA PHE A 38 -6.44 -12.83 -2.77
C PHE A 38 -6.77 -11.48 -3.43
N LEU A 39 -6.03 -11.04 -4.45
CA LEU A 39 -6.34 -9.79 -5.15
C LEU A 39 -7.24 -10.05 -6.36
N ALA A 40 -8.19 -9.15 -6.58
CA ALA A 40 -8.93 -9.08 -7.83
C ALA A 40 -8.00 -8.67 -9.01
N PRO A 41 -8.34 -8.98 -10.28
CA PRO A 41 -7.47 -8.70 -11.44
C PRO A 41 -7.10 -7.21 -11.61
N ASP A 42 -8.06 -6.33 -11.35
CA ASP A 42 -7.90 -4.87 -11.35
C ASP A 42 -6.96 -4.42 -10.21
N ALA A 43 -7.08 -5.04 -9.03
CA ALA A 43 -6.23 -4.78 -7.87
C ALA A 43 -4.77 -5.20 -8.14
N ILE A 44 -4.53 -6.35 -8.79
CA ILE A 44 -3.20 -6.79 -9.22
C ILE A 44 -2.58 -5.77 -10.18
N THR A 45 -3.37 -5.31 -11.15
CA THR A 45 -2.93 -4.33 -12.15
C THR A 45 -2.58 -3.01 -11.48
N TYR A 46 -3.43 -2.53 -10.58
CA TYR A 46 -3.20 -1.30 -9.83
C TYR A 46 -1.93 -1.37 -8.98
N LEU A 47 -1.75 -2.45 -8.22
CA LEU A 47 -0.55 -2.63 -7.38
C LEU A 47 0.73 -2.68 -8.24
N SER A 48 0.68 -3.32 -9.41
CA SER A 48 1.81 -3.36 -10.34
C SER A 48 2.18 -1.96 -10.85
N ILE A 49 1.18 -1.17 -11.25
CA ILE A 49 1.37 0.23 -11.67
C ILE A 49 1.92 1.07 -10.51
N LEU A 50 1.38 0.91 -9.30
CA LEU A 50 1.84 1.61 -8.11
C LEU A 50 3.31 1.28 -7.79
N LYS A 51 3.72 0.01 -7.89
CA LYS A 51 5.11 -0.41 -7.70
C LYS A 51 6.05 0.14 -8.78
N LYS A 52 5.55 0.38 -9.99
CA LYS A 52 6.32 0.99 -11.08
C LYS A 52 6.51 2.50 -10.88
N ASN A 53 5.44 3.20 -10.49
CA ASN A 53 5.44 4.66 -10.37
C ASN A 53 6.05 5.13 -9.05
N GLU A 54 5.72 4.46 -7.95
CA GLU A 54 6.16 4.79 -6.59
C GLU A 54 6.66 3.52 -5.87
N PRO A 55 7.88 3.03 -6.18
CA PRO A 55 8.35 1.73 -5.71
C PRO A 55 8.34 1.56 -4.19
N HIS A 56 8.70 2.61 -3.46
CA HIS A 56 8.70 2.60 -1.99
C HIS A 56 7.29 2.46 -1.40
N ILE A 57 6.31 3.17 -1.97
CA ILE A 57 4.91 3.10 -1.53
C ILE A 57 4.32 1.74 -1.94
N GLY A 58 4.48 1.34 -3.20
CA GLY A 58 3.96 0.07 -3.70
C GLY A 58 4.49 -1.13 -2.93
N LYS A 59 5.77 -1.14 -2.56
CA LYS A 59 6.34 -2.19 -1.71
C LYS A 59 5.70 -2.20 -0.32
N ARG A 60 5.54 -1.03 0.30
CA ARG A 60 4.95 -0.93 1.64
C ARG A 60 3.48 -1.36 1.65
N VAL A 61 2.72 -1.00 0.62
CA VAL A 61 1.35 -1.48 0.41
C VAL A 61 1.33 -3.00 0.26
N GLU A 62 2.18 -3.57 -0.59
CA GLU A 62 2.31 -5.03 -0.76
C GLU A 62 2.59 -5.75 0.57
N ASP A 63 3.55 -5.25 1.35
CA ASP A 63 3.91 -5.82 2.65
C ASP A 63 2.74 -5.78 3.65
N ILE A 64 1.96 -4.69 3.66
CA ILE A 64 0.75 -4.58 4.48
C ILE A 64 -0.32 -5.59 4.03
N LEU A 65 -0.58 -5.70 2.73
CA LEU A 65 -1.58 -6.64 2.21
C LEU A 65 -1.21 -8.08 2.58
N LEU A 66 0.04 -8.46 2.39
CA LEU A 66 0.53 -9.79 2.79
C LEU A 66 0.44 -10.01 4.29
N TYR A 67 0.74 -8.98 5.10
CA TYR A 67 0.57 -9.08 6.54
C TYR A 67 -0.88 -9.33 6.94
N LEU A 68 -1.84 -8.64 6.30
CA LEU A 68 -3.27 -8.85 6.53
C LEU A 68 -3.71 -10.26 6.17
N ILE A 69 -3.22 -10.80 5.05
CA ILE A 69 -3.53 -12.17 4.59
C ILE A 69 -2.95 -13.22 5.55
N VAL A 70 -1.66 -13.11 5.89
CA VAL A 70 -0.93 -14.14 6.63
C VAL A 70 -1.22 -14.10 8.13
N TYR A 71 -1.21 -12.91 8.74
CA TYR A 71 -1.23 -12.77 10.20
C TYR A 71 -2.57 -12.29 10.75
N ARG A 72 -3.40 -11.62 9.94
CA ARG A 72 -4.73 -11.13 10.36
C ARG A 72 -5.88 -11.98 9.81
N GLY A 73 -5.56 -12.99 8.99
CA GLY A 73 -6.54 -13.94 8.48
C GLY A 73 -7.53 -13.31 7.49
N LEU A 74 -7.13 -12.26 6.76
CA LEU A 74 -7.96 -11.70 5.70
C LEU A 74 -8.20 -12.76 4.61
N ARG A 75 -9.46 -13.22 4.49
CA ARG A 75 -9.85 -14.27 3.52
C ARG A 75 -10.67 -13.77 2.34
N GLN A 76 -11.12 -12.52 2.38
CA GLN A 76 -11.93 -11.91 1.33
C GLN A 76 -11.05 -11.47 0.15
N THR A 77 -11.65 -11.37 -1.03
CA THR A 77 -11.00 -10.81 -2.21
C THR A 77 -10.75 -9.32 -2.01
N ILE A 78 -9.48 -8.92 -2.16
CA ILE A 78 -9.01 -7.54 -2.06
C ILE A 78 -9.22 -6.85 -3.41
N THR A 79 -10.02 -5.80 -3.41
CA THR A 79 -10.36 -5.01 -4.60
C THR A 79 -9.37 -3.88 -4.83
N GLN A 80 -9.46 -3.21 -5.99
CA GLN A 80 -8.67 -2.00 -6.24
C GLN A 80 -8.93 -0.89 -5.19
N LEU A 81 -10.17 -0.75 -4.72
CA LEU A 81 -10.52 0.25 -3.71
C LEU A 81 -9.80 0.01 -2.39
N ASP A 82 -9.65 -1.25 -1.98
CA ASP A 82 -8.93 -1.62 -0.76
C ASP A 82 -7.45 -1.25 -0.86
N ILE A 83 -6.82 -1.52 -2.01
CA ILE A 83 -5.42 -1.14 -2.25
C ILE A 83 -5.26 0.37 -2.23
N ARG A 84 -6.17 1.13 -2.86
CA ARG A 84 -6.17 2.59 -2.80
C ARG A 84 -6.36 3.11 -1.38
N TYR A 85 -7.20 2.46 -0.58
CA TYR A 85 -7.37 2.84 0.82
C TYR A 85 -6.05 2.66 1.59
N VAL A 86 -5.39 1.50 1.46
CA VAL A 86 -4.10 1.24 2.10
C VAL A 86 -3.03 2.23 1.60
N GLU A 87 -2.98 2.51 0.30
CA GLU A 87 -2.08 3.51 -0.28
C GLU A 87 -2.25 4.89 0.37
N ARG A 88 -3.50 5.37 0.52
CA ARG A 88 -3.79 6.65 1.19
C ARG A 88 -3.32 6.65 2.63
N GLN A 89 -3.53 5.56 3.37
CA GLN A 89 -3.03 5.43 4.74
C GLN A 89 -1.50 5.46 4.80
N VAL A 90 -0.82 4.82 3.84
CA VAL A 90 0.65 4.85 3.75
C VAL A 90 1.17 6.26 3.41
N LYS A 91 0.46 7.00 2.55
CA LYS A 91 0.81 8.38 2.16
C LYS A 91 0.42 9.43 3.21
N GLY A 92 -0.42 9.07 4.19
CA GLY A 92 -0.98 10.01 5.16
C GLY A 92 -2.08 10.91 4.56
N GLU A 93 -2.72 10.48 3.48
CA GLU A 93 -3.82 11.20 2.85
C GLU A 93 -5.13 10.96 3.60
N GLY A 94 -5.61 11.99 4.30
CA GLY A 94 -6.91 11.95 5.00
C GLY A 94 -8.10 11.84 4.05
N PRO A 95 -9.30 11.51 4.58
CA PRO A 95 -10.53 11.53 3.79
C PRO A 95 -10.82 12.94 3.27
N THR A 96 -11.19 13.04 2.01
CA THR A 96 -11.58 14.29 1.35
C THR A 96 -13.06 14.20 1.02
N ILE A 97 -13.85 15.14 1.55
CA ILE A 97 -15.30 15.21 1.33
C ILE A 97 -15.53 16.25 0.24
N ARG A 98 -16.15 15.83 -0.86
CA ARG A 98 -16.55 16.71 -1.95
C ARG A 98 -18.06 16.92 -1.90
N VAL A 99 -18.50 18.16 -2.07
CA VAL A 99 -19.91 18.54 -2.14
C VAL A 99 -20.23 18.85 -3.60
N GLN A 100 -21.28 18.23 -4.12
CA GLN A 100 -21.80 18.54 -5.46
C GLN A 100 -23.13 19.28 -5.32
N ARG A 101 -23.19 20.52 -5.81
CA ARG A 101 -24.39 21.36 -5.77
C ARG A 101 -24.46 22.17 -7.06
N ASP A 102 -25.63 22.19 -7.69
CA ASP A 102 -25.92 23.02 -8.88
C ASP A 102 -24.92 22.85 -10.04
N GLY A 103 -24.37 21.64 -10.20
CA GLY A 103 -23.40 21.30 -11.24
C GLY A 103 -21.94 21.59 -10.89
N GLU A 104 -21.68 22.26 -9.77
CA GLU A 104 -20.32 22.54 -9.28
C GLU A 104 -19.89 21.54 -8.20
N THR A 105 -18.59 21.24 -8.17
CA THR A 105 -17.98 20.37 -7.15
C THR A 105 -17.01 21.20 -6.31
N SER A 106 -17.31 21.34 -5.03
CA SER A 106 -16.47 22.06 -4.07
C SER A 106 -15.93 21.13 -2.97
N ASP A 107 -14.84 21.53 -2.33
CA ASP A 107 -14.37 20.90 -1.10
C ASP A 107 -15.31 21.25 0.06
N PHE A 108 -15.65 20.28 0.90
CA PHE A 108 -16.57 20.48 2.03
C PHE A 108 -16.10 21.58 2.99
N GLY A 109 -14.78 21.71 3.21
CA GLY A 109 -14.25 22.77 4.07
C GLY A 109 -14.51 24.15 3.49
N SER A 110 -14.41 24.31 2.17
CA SER A 110 -14.78 25.56 1.50
C SER A 110 -16.28 25.82 1.58
N TYR A 111 -17.09 24.78 1.34
CA TYR A 111 -18.55 24.87 1.43
C TYR A 111 -19.04 25.32 2.82
N VAL A 112 -18.47 24.76 3.89
CA VAL A 112 -18.80 25.15 5.27
C VAL A 112 -18.40 26.59 5.56
N ARG A 113 -17.21 27.03 5.11
CA ARG A 113 -16.76 28.42 5.29
C ARG A 113 -17.69 29.42 4.60
N GLU A 114 -18.15 29.09 3.40
CA GLU A 114 -19.12 29.90 2.67
C GLU A 114 -20.45 30.01 3.43
N ALA A 115 -21.00 28.88 3.88
CA ALA A 115 -22.24 28.85 4.67
C ALA A 115 -22.13 29.66 5.99
N ILE A 116 -21.00 29.57 6.71
CA ILE A 116 -20.77 30.37 7.92
C ILE A 116 -20.77 31.86 7.59
N ARG A 117 -20.09 32.26 6.50
CA ARG A 117 -20.01 33.66 6.08
C ARG A 117 -21.36 34.23 5.69
N GLU A 118 -22.17 33.47 4.96
CA GLU A 118 -23.55 33.86 4.60
C GLU A 118 -24.40 34.04 5.85
N SER A 119 -24.39 33.06 6.78
CA SER A 119 -25.16 33.15 8.02
C SER A 119 -24.79 34.36 8.89
N SER A 120 -23.50 34.73 8.93
CA SER A 120 -23.01 35.88 9.70
C SER A 120 -23.41 37.23 9.07
N ASN A 121 -23.60 37.27 7.75
CA ASN A 121 -24.02 38.48 7.04
C ASN A 121 -25.52 38.73 7.17
N ASP A 122 -26.34 37.69 7.24
CA ASP A 122 -27.77 37.83 7.49
C ASP A 122 -28.07 38.27 8.92
N SER A 123 -27.28 37.82 9.91
CA SER A 123 -27.44 38.27 11.31
C SER A 123 -27.05 39.74 11.58
N ASN A 124 -26.37 40.41 10.64
CA ASN A 124 -25.98 41.82 10.75
C ASN A 124 -26.95 42.78 10.03
N LYS A 125 -28.04 42.26 9.47
CA LYS A 125 -29.08 43.05 8.79
C LYS A 125 -30.34 43.31 9.62
N ASP A 126 -30.41 42.73 10.82
CA ASP A 126 -31.42 43.03 11.86
C ASP A 126 -30.83 43.98 12.91
#